data_AF-A0A6C7E5B7-F1
#
_entry.id   AF-A0A6C7E5B7-F1
#
_cell.length_a   1.000
_cell.length_b   1.000
_cell.length_c   1.000
_cell.angle_alpha   90.00
_cell.angle_beta   90.00
_cell.angle_gamma   90.00
#
_symmetry.space_group_name_H-M   'P 1'
#
loop_
_entity.id
_entity.type
_entity.pdbx_description
1 polymer ?
#
loop_
_entity_poly.entity_id
_entity_poly.type
_entity_poly.pdbx_seq_one_letter_code
_entity_poly.pdbx_strand_id
1 'polypeptide(L)'
;MNEYDAIEVTPAVKRAPFDRGFSLVEMLIVIVVLGILATVAVFAVRGTTSNAESQACQSELKSLNTMVEAHFVRTGERTIAPTGVTDDRFEITLVDAQIMRSVSANYHIDADGEVTPVAGTICD
;
A
#
# COMPACT_ATOMS: atom_id res chain seq x y z
N MET A 1 -22.04 50.15 -69.53
CA MET A 1 -22.74 51.15 -68.72
C MET A 1 -23.90 50.41 -68.07
N ASN A 2 -23.93 50.01 -66.81
CA ASN A 2 -23.24 50.31 -65.55
C ASN A 2 -23.31 49.00 -64.72
N GLU A 3 -22.78 48.82 -63.54
CA GLU A 3 -21.90 49.57 -62.64
C GLU A 3 -21.20 48.44 -61.86
N TYR A 4 -20.00 48.70 -61.41
CA TYR A 4 -19.33 47.92 -60.39
C TYR A 4 -20.23 47.82 -59.14
N ASP A 5 -20.44 46.62 -58.63
CA ASP A 5 -20.17 46.44 -57.21
C ASP A 5 -19.67 45.01 -56.95
N ALA A 6 -18.38 44.95 -56.67
CA ALA A 6 -17.69 43.77 -56.21
C ALA A 6 -17.68 43.81 -54.69
N ILE A 7 -18.10 42.75 -54.00
CA ILE A 7 -17.57 42.41 -52.68
C ILE A 7 -17.57 40.88 -52.57
N GLU A 8 -16.37 40.33 -52.38
CA GLU A 8 -16.15 38.95 -51.96
C GLU A 8 -16.79 38.71 -50.59
N VAL A 9 -17.58 37.65 -50.44
CA VAL A 9 -17.87 37.10 -49.11
C VAL A 9 -17.14 35.77 -48.98
N THR A 10 -15.87 35.87 -48.58
CA THR A 10 -15.12 34.74 -48.02
C THR A 10 -15.57 34.46 -46.57
N PRO A 11 -15.04 33.41 -45.96
CA PRO A 11 -15.73 32.17 -45.58
C PRO A 11 -16.64 32.29 -44.35
N ALA A 12 -17.63 31.41 -44.23
CA ALA A 12 -18.33 31.19 -42.96
C ALA A 12 -17.33 30.63 -41.92
N VAL A 13 -16.78 31.53 -41.09
CA VAL A 13 -15.93 31.23 -39.94
C VAL A 13 -16.67 30.30 -38.99
N LYS A 14 -16.06 29.13 -38.69
CA LYS A 14 -16.48 28.19 -37.65
C LYS A 14 -16.72 28.93 -36.33
N ARG A 15 -17.92 28.81 -35.75
CA ARG A 15 -18.15 29.21 -34.36
C ARG A 15 -17.37 28.25 -33.45
N ALA A 16 -16.35 28.77 -32.77
CA ALA A 16 -15.70 28.06 -31.68
C ALA A 16 -16.72 27.87 -30.53
N PRO A 17 -16.69 26.74 -29.82
CA PRO A 17 -17.65 26.42 -28.78
C PRO A 17 -17.55 27.40 -27.60
N PHE A 18 -18.67 27.59 -26.90
CA PHE A 18 -18.82 28.42 -25.70
C PHE A 18 -17.72 28.11 -24.68
N ASP A 19 -16.74 28.99 -24.56
CA ASP A 19 -15.75 28.94 -23.49
C ASP A 19 -16.40 29.52 -22.23
N ARG A 20 -17.17 28.69 -21.54
CA ARG A 20 -17.73 28.99 -20.22
C ARG A 20 -16.61 28.84 -19.20
N GLY A 21 -15.87 29.93 -18.98
CA GLY A 21 -14.90 30.01 -17.88
C GLY A 21 -15.58 29.76 -16.53
N PHE A 22 -14.90 28.99 -15.67
CA PHE A 22 -15.29 28.72 -14.29
C PHE A 22 -15.48 30.04 -13.50
N SER A 23 -16.51 30.12 -12.67
CA SER A 23 -16.73 31.28 -11.82
C SER A 23 -15.70 31.31 -10.67
N LEU A 24 -15.22 32.51 -10.28
CA LEU A 24 -14.35 32.66 -9.11
C LEU A 24 -15.00 32.14 -7.83
N VAL A 25 -16.32 32.34 -7.69
CA VAL A 25 -17.10 31.85 -6.54
C VAL A 25 -17.16 30.32 -6.53
N GLU A 26 -17.14 29.71 -7.69
CA GLU A 26 -17.18 28.26 -7.85
C GLU A 26 -15.88 27.64 -7.34
N MET A 27 -14.73 28.20 -7.72
CA MET A 27 -13.45 27.74 -7.17
C MET A 27 -13.28 28.08 -5.68
N LEU A 28 -13.84 29.20 -5.21
CA LEU A 28 -13.84 29.56 -3.79
C LEU A 28 -14.57 28.52 -2.93
N ILE A 29 -15.78 28.12 -3.33
CA ILE A 29 -16.55 27.11 -2.58
C ILE A 29 -15.84 25.76 -2.61
N VAL A 30 -15.25 25.36 -3.74
CA VAL A 30 -14.53 24.10 -3.88
C VAL A 30 -13.36 24.01 -2.89
N ILE A 31 -12.52 25.05 -2.80
CA ILE A 31 -11.37 25.02 -1.87
C ILE A 31 -11.83 25.03 -0.41
N VAL A 32 -12.93 25.70 -0.08
CA VAL A 32 -13.51 25.68 1.27
C VAL A 32 -13.99 24.27 1.64
N VAL A 33 -14.71 23.61 0.73
CA VAL A 33 -15.17 22.23 0.94
C VAL A 33 -13.99 21.27 1.04
N LEU A 34 -13.00 21.38 0.14
CA LEU A 34 -11.78 20.56 0.19
C LEU A 34 -10.99 20.79 1.48
N GLY A 35 -10.94 22.02 2.00
CA GLY A 35 -10.31 22.33 3.28
C GLY A 35 -10.98 21.60 4.45
N ILE A 36 -12.32 21.59 4.50
CA ILE A 36 -13.06 20.86 5.54
C ILE A 36 -12.83 19.35 5.39
N LEU A 37 -12.99 18.81 4.18
CA LEU A 37 -12.84 17.37 3.92
C LEU A 37 -11.43 16.86 4.22
N ALA A 38 -10.40 17.66 3.92
CA ALA A 38 -9.00 17.28 4.18
C ALA A 38 -8.72 17.03 5.67
N THR A 39 -9.30 17.85 6.56
CA THR A 39 -9.10 17.66 8.02
C THR A 39 -9.69 16.34 8.52
N VAL A 40 -10.91 15.99 8.10
CA VAL A 40 -11.58 14.74 8.49
C VAL A 40 -10.85 13.52 7.91
N ALA A 41 -10.39 13.61 6.66
CA ALA A 41 -9.68 12.52 5.98
C ALA A 41 -8.38 12.13 6.71
N VAL A 42 -7.63 13.09 7.25
CA VAL A 42 -6.39 12.80 7.99
C VAL A 42 -6.65 11.96 9.23
N PHE A 43 -7.68 12.30 10.02
CA PHE A 43 -8.02 11.53 11.22
C PHE A 43 -8.56 10.14 10.88
N ALA A 44 -9.36 10.02 9.82
CA ALA A 44 -9.89 8.75 9.35
C ALA A 44 -8.77 7.78 8.94
N VAL A 45 -7.80 8.25 8.13
CA VAL A 45 -6.69 7.42 7.64
C VAL A 45 -5.80 6.94 8.78
N ARG A 46 -5.43 7.82 9.73
CA ARG A 46 -4.54 7.46 10.85
C ARG A 46 -5.11 6.30 11.69
N GLY A 47 -6.41 6.29 11.96
CA GLY A 47 -7.06 5.21 12.70
C GLY A 47 -7.11 3.89 11.92
N THR A 48 -7.38 3.94 10.61
CA THR A 48 -7.42 2.74 9.77
C THR A 48 -6.03 2.12 9.59
N THR A 49 -4.98 2.92 9.41
CA THR A 49 -3.61 2.43 9.22
C THR A 49 -3.10 1.65 10.42
N SER A 50 -3.25 2.18 11.65
CA SER A 50 -2.80 1.48 12.86
C SER A 50 -3.53 0.14 13.07
N ASN A 51 -4.85 0.10 12.81
CA ASN A 51 -5.60 -1.15 12.86
C ASN A 51 -5.18 -2.15 11.77
N ALA A 52 -4.81 -1.66 10.58
CA ALA A 52 -4.32 -2.50 9.50
C ALA A 52 -2.94 -3.09 9.84
N GLU A 53 -2.05 -2.30 10.43
CA GLU A 53 -0.73 -2.73 10.91
C GLU A 53 -0.86 -3.83 11.97
N SER A 54 -1.68 -3.61 13.01
CA SER A 54 -1.90 -4.63 14.05
C SER A 54 -2.47 -5.94 13.49
N GLN A 55 -3.41 -5.85 12.55
CA GLN A 55 -3.98 -7.03 11.90
C GLN A 55 -2.96 -7.74 10.99
N ALA A 56 -2.10 -7.00 10.30
CA ALA A 56 -1.03 -7.56 9.49
C ALA A 56 -0.04 -8.33 10.38
N CYS A 57 0.40 -7.74 11.50
CA CYS A 57 1.27 -8.40 12.46
C CYS A 57 0.65 -9.68 13.02
N GLN A 58 -0.61 -9.65 13.46
CA GLN A 58 -1.31 -10.84 13.95
C GLN A 58 -1.45 -11.94 12.88
N SER A 59 -1.74 -11.55 11.63
CA SER A 59 -1.85 -12.48 10.51
C SER A 59 -0.52 -13.11 10.16
N GLU A 60 0.56 -12.33 10.18
CA GLU A 60 1.91 -12.81 9.94
C GLU A 60 2.36 -13.77 11.05
N LEU A 61 2.22 -13.39 12.32
CA LEU A 61 2.53 -14.24 13.47
C LEU A 61 1.79 -15.58 13.41
N LYS A 62 0.50 -15.58 13.07
CA LYS A 62 -0.27 -16.81 12.91
C LYS A 62 0.26 -17.68 11.76
N SER A 63 0.65 -17.04 10.66
CA SER A 63 1.21 -17.73 9.50
C SER A 63 2.56 -18.37 9.85
N LEU A 64 3.44 -17.65 10.55
CA LEU A 64 4.73 -18.15 11.01
C LEU A 64 4.58 -19.32 11.98
N ASN A 65 3.69 -19.22 12.97
CA ASN A 65 3.40 -20.34 13.88
C ASN A 65 2.91 -21.59 13.12
N THR A 66 2.07 -21.40 12.10
CA THR A 66 1.59 -22.50 11.25
C THR A 66 2.74 -23.13 10.45
N MET A 67 3.67 -22.30 9.97
CA MET A 67 4.86 -22.73 9.24
C MET A 67 5.84 -23.51 10.13
N VAL A 68 6.08 -23.04 11.36
CA VAL A 68 6.86 -23.75 12.37
C VAL A 68 6.25 -25.11 12.69
N GLU A 69 4.94 -25.17 12.95
CA GLU A 69 4.26 -26.43 13.21
C GLU A 69 4.35 -27.39 12.01
N ALA A 70 4.20 -26.86 10.78
CA ALA A 70 4.37 -27.65 9.57
C ALA A 70 5.80 -28.22 9.43
N HIS A 71 6.81 -27.52 9.93
CA HIS A 71 8.18 -28.04 10.01
C HIS A 71 8.25 -29.24 10.93
N PHE A 72 7.80 -29.09 12.18
CA PHE A 72 7.85 -30.13 13.20
C PHE A 72 7.05 -31.37 12.80
N VAL A 73 5.88 -31.21 12.18
CA VAL A 73 5.08 -32.32 11.65
C VAL A 73 5.81 -33.05 10.53
N ARG A 74 6.54 -32.33 9.67
CA ARG A 74 7.20 -32.94 8.50
C ARG A 74 8.52 -33.63 8.86
N THR A 75 9.30 -33.06 9.76
CA THR A 75 10.61 -33.63 10.15
C THR A 75 10.49 -34.61 11.32
N GLY A 76 9.44 -34.49 12.14
CA GLY A 76 9.33 -35.20 13.42
C GLY A 76 10.27 -34.64 14.50
N GLU A 77 10.93 -33.52 14.23
CA GLU A 77 11.80 -32.83 15.16
C GLU A 77 11.00 -31.82 16.01
N ARG A 78 11.56 -31.42 17.14
CA ARG A 78 10.99 -30.40 18.03
C ARG A 78 11.80 -29.11 18.08
N THR A 79 12.82 -29.04 17.23
CA THR A 79 13.76 -27.93 17.16
C THR A 79 14.11 -27.67 15.72
N ILE A 80 14.39 -26.42 15.38
CA ILE A 80 14.84 -26.00 14.05
C ILE A 80 16.36 -25.91 14.09
N ALA A 81 17.04 -26.65 13.23
CA ALA A 81 18.49 -26.52 13.11
C ALA A 81 18.85 -25.17 12.48
N PRO A 82 19.88 -24.45 12.98
CA PRO A 82 20.29 -23.18 12.37
C PRO A 82 21.03 -23.40 11.04
N THR A 83 20.76 -22.55 10.06
CA THR A 83 21.52 -22.45 8.82
C THR A 83 22.30 -21.13 8.80
N GLY A 84 23.63 -21.23 8.92
CA GLY A 84 24.52 -20.06 8.95
C GLY A 84 24.67 -19.44 10.35
N VAL A 85 25.07 -18.15 10.39
CA VAL A 85 25.43 -17.42 11.62
C VAL A 85 24.71 -16.08 11.77
N THR A 86 23.77 -15.76 10.89
CA THR A 86 22.95 -14.53 10.92
C THR A 86 21.85 -14.64 11.97
N ASP A 87 21.13 -13.55 12.25
CA ASP A 87 19.99 -13.59 13.17
C ASP A 87 18.86 -14.45 12.60
N ASP A 88 18.63 -14.40 11.29
CA ASP A 88 17.57 -15.15 10.58
C ASP A 88 17.90 -16.64 10.30
N ARG A 89 18.84 -17.23 11.05
CA ARG A 89 19.40 -18.56 10.73
C ARG A 89 18.37 -19.69 10.77
N PHE A 90 17.29 -19.55 11.54
CA PHE A 90 16.27 -20.58 11.68
C PHE A 90 15.20 -20.44 10.58
N GLU A 91 14.90 -19.21 10.20
CA GLU A 91 14.02 -18.81 9.11
C GLU A 91 14.64 -19.23 7.77
N ILE A 92 15.95 -19.06 7.60
CA ILE A 92 16.67 -19.58 6.44
C ILE A 92 16.47 -21.10 6.31
N THR A 93 16.54 -21.86 7.41
CA THR A 93 16.24 -23.30 7.40
C THR A 93 14.80 -23.58 6.93
N LEU A 94 13.82 -22.77 7.36
CA LEU A 94 12.43 -22.91 6.93
C LEU A 94 12.23 -22.53 5.44
N VAL A 95 13.03 -21.59 4.93
CA VAL A 95 13.06 -21.22 3.50
C VAL A 95 13.69 -22.33 2.66
N ASP A 96 14.84 -22.87 3.08
CA ASP A 96 15.51 -23.99 2.40
C ASP A 96 14.65 -25.25 2.41
N ALA A 97 13.90 -25.46 3.49
CA ALA A 97 12.93 -26.54 3.61
C ALA A 97 11.58 -26.23 2.91
N GLN A 98 11.51 -25.17 2.11
CA GLN A 98 10.38 -24.76 1.28
C GLN A 98 9.05 -24.58 2.03
N ILE A 99 9.11 -24.27 3.33
CA ILE A 99 7.93 -23.91 4.14
C ILE A 99 7.65 -22.42 4.00
N MET A 100 8.71 -21.62 4.16
CA MET A 100 8.67 -20.18 4.02
C MET A 100 9.14 -19.79 2.61
N ARG A 101 8.54 -18.74 2.03
CA ARG A 101 9.00 -18.19 0.74
C ARG A 101 10.18 -17.25 0.89
N SER A 102 10.24 -16.56 2.03
CA SER A 102 11.28 -15.59 2.39
C SER A 102 11.27 -15.41 3.90
N VAL A 103 12.38 -14.90 4.43
CA VAL A 103 12.51 -14.45 5.82
C VAL A 103 11.55 -13.29 6.09
N SER A 104 11.00 -13.22 7.30
CA SER A 104 10.17 -12.11 7.75
C SER A 104 11.04 -10.93 8.17
N ALA A 105 10.64 -9.70 7.83
CA ALA A 105 11.30 -8.50 8.32
C ALA A 105 10.81 -8.08 9.71
N ASN A 106 9.67 -8.63 10.18
CA ASN A 106 8.97 -8.20 11.38
C ASN A 106 9.10 -9.18 12.55
N TYR A 107 9.43 -10.44 12.27
CA TYR A 107 9.52 -11.50 13.27
C TYR A 107 10.78 -12.34 13.09
N HIS A 108 11.37 -12.71 14.23
CA HIS A 108 12.37 -13.76 14.34
C HIS A 108 11.76 -15.08 14.83
N ILE A 109 12.36 -16.18 14.42
CA ILE A 109 12.06 -17.54 14.90
C ILE A 109 13.30 -18.09 15.59
N ASP A 110 13.15 -18.66 16.78
CA ASP A 110 14.25 -19.30 17.49
C ASP A 110 14.38 -20.81 17.21
N ALA A 111 15.30 -21.46 17.92
CA ALA A 111 15.55 -22.90 17.78
C ALA A 111 14.36 -23.77 18.20
N ASP A 112 13.52 -23.29 19.11
CA ASP A 112 12.34 -24.01 19.62
C ASP A 112 11.08 -23.68 18.80
N GLY A 113 11.19 -22.78 17.83
CA GLY A 113 10.09 -22.33 16.99
C GLY A 113 9.28 -21.19 17.62
N GLU A 114 9.80 -20.53 18.65
CA GLU A 114 9.18 -19.35 19.23
C GLU A 114 9.29 -18.18 18.26
N VAL A 115 8.16 -17.52 17.99
CA VAL A 115 8.07 -16.36 17.09
C VAL A 115 8.11 -15.09 17.93
N THR A 116 9.16 -14.29 17.79
CA THR A 116 9.36 -13.03 18.53
C THR A 116 9.44 -11.84 17.59
N PRO A 117 8.89 -10.67 17.93
CA PRO A 117 8.98 -9.50 17.06
C PRO A 117 10.42 -8.97 16.98
N VAL A 118 10.79 -8.44 15.82
CA VAL A 118 12.07 -7.75 15.62
C VAL A 118 11.97 -6.34 16.20
N ALA A 119 12.92 -5.98 17.05
CA ALA A 119 12.93 -4.67 17.71
C ALA A 119 12.95 -3.51 16.70
N GLY A 120 12.10 -2.51 16.93
CA GLY A 120 12.00 -1.32 16.09
C GLY A 120 11.22 -1.51 14.78
N THR A 121 10.53 -2.64 14.62
CA THR A 121 9.59 -2.85 13.50
C THR A 121 8.18 -2.42 13.87
N ILE A 122 7.25 -2.51 12.92
CA ILE A 122 5.83 -2.19 13.14
C ILE A 122 5.11 -3.21 14.04
N CYS A 123 5.75 -4.35 14.33
CA CYS A 123 5.17 -5.45 15.11
C CYS A 123 5.80 -5.61 16.51
N ASP A 124 6.68 -4.70 16.90
CA ASP A 124 7.27 -4.58 18.25
C ASP A 124 6.28 -3.94 19.23
#